data_AF-A0A6G6Y775-F1
#
_entry.id   AF-A0A6G6Y775-F1
#
_cell.length_a   1.000
_cell.length_b   1.000
_cell.length_c   1.000
_cell.angle_alpha   90.00
_cell.angle_beta   90.00
_cell.angle_gamma   90.00
#
_symmetry.space_group_name_H-M   'P 1'
#
loop_
_entity.id
_entity.type
_entity.pdbx_description
1 polymer ?
#
loop_
_entity_poly.entity_id
_entity_poly.type
_entity_poly.pdbx_seq_one_letter_code
_entity_poly.pdbx_strand_id
1 'polypeptide(L)'
;MRLLLVSLMIWTCAACGVAPQPASNETVAAFEVPLSTAEDRAAFIAILRGAATAEGGHLDAASDEELRQTAEAMPAAKMSIHVGVWRGQEDEENWAVVMDQADHIGQVWIMFARGEDAALASRFRERAMQAIRKRWPDTLSLPIIDRRTIPLHRDLVRTPTGYKLDPAAASKYVSEPQPAG
;
A
#
# COMPACT_ATOMS: atom_id res chain seq x y z
N MET A 1 -35.87 56.16 5.67
CA MET A 1 -35.28 55.14 6.57
C MET A 1 -35.24 53.83 5.78
N ARG A 2 -34.08 53.47 5.21
CA ARG A 2 -33.88 52.27 4.38
C ARG A 2 -33.65 51.07 5.32
N LEU A 3 -34.57 50.09 5.32
CA LEU A 3 -34.33 48.81 5.99
C LEU A 3 -33.29 48.02 5.18
N LEU A 4 -32.15 47.72 5.81
CA LEU A 4 -31.16 46.77 5.30
C LEU A 4 -31.67 45.34 5.57
N LEU A 5 -31.90 44.59 4.49
CA LEU A 5 -32.02 43.14 4.51
C LEU A 5 -30.63 42.54 4.72
N VAL A 6 -30.33 42.14 5.95
CA VAL A 6 -29.16 41.29 6.24
C VAL A 6 -29.57 39.85 5.92
N SER A 7 -29.29 39.41 4.69
CA SER A 7 -29.36 37.99 4.32
C SER A 7 -28.18 37.27 4.95
N LEU A 8 -28.43 36.61 6.08
CA LEU A 8 -27.50 35.72 6.75
C LEU A 8 -27.43 34.40 5.95
N MET A 9 -26.61 34.36 4.90
CA MET A 9 -26.18 33.11 4.27
C MET A 9 -25.26 32.37 5.25
N ILE A 10 -25.86 31.54 6.10
CA ILE A 10 -25.13 30.55 6.89
C ILE A 10 -24.68 29.46 5.91
N TRP A 11 -23.44 29.57 5.42
CA TRP A 11 -22.75 28.47 4.78
C TRP A 11 -22.56 27.35 5.79
N THR A 12 -23.32 26.27 5.63
CA THR A 12 -23.12 25.01 6.33
C THR A 12 -21.82 24.39 5.85
N CYS A 13 -20.75 24.57 6.62
CA CYS A 13 -19.60 23.65 6.60
C CYS A 13 -20.07 22.32 7.20
N ALA A 14 -20.82 21.54 6.42
CA ALA A 14 -21.08 20.15 6.74
C ALA A 14 -19.72 19.43 6.69
N ALA A 15 -19.36 18.87 7.84
CA ALA A 15 -18.17 18.12 8.15
C ALA A 15 -17.46 17.49 6.95
N CYS A 16 -16.18 17.82 6.78
CA CYS A 16 -15.20 16.94 6.13
C CYS A 16 -15.11 15.65 6.97
N GLY A 17 -16.12 14.78 6.89
CA GLY A 17 -16.01 13.41 7.35
C GLY A 17 -15.04 12.69 6.42
N VAL A 18 -14.15 11.87 6.97
CA VAL A 18 -13.34 10.95 6.17
C VAL A 18 -14.32 10.05 5.42
N ALA A 19 -14.39 10.20 4.09
CA ALA A 19 -15.21 9.32 3.27
C ALA A 19 -14.78 7.88 3.55
N PRO A 20 -15.72 6.95 3.81
CA PRO A 20 -15.38 5.57 4.07
C PRO A 20 -14.58 5.02 2.90
N GLN A 21 -13.39 4.47 3.19
CA GLN A 21 -12.58 3.81 2.16
C GLN A 21 -13.36 2.62 1.62
N PRO A 22 -13.48 2.46 0.29
CA PRO A 22 -14.20 1.34 -0.28
C PRO A 22 -13.54 0.04 0.14
N ALA A 23 -14.36 -0.99 0.37
CA ALA A 23 -13.93 -2.30 0.82
C ALA A 23 -12.92 -2.97 -0.15
N SER A 24 -12.92 -2.57 -1.42
CA SER A 24 -11.95 -2.99 -2.44
C SER A 24 -10.52 -2.57 -2.11
N ASN A 25 -10.32 -1.44 -1.43
CA ASN A 25 -9.00 -0.93 -1.07
C ASN A 25 -8.48 -1.49 0.28
N GLU A 26 -9.22 -2.37 0.96
CA GLU A 26 -8.72 -3.04 2.16
C GLU A 26 -7.49 -3.88 1.82
N THR A 27 -6.43 -3.79 2.63
CA THR A 27 -5.25 -4.64 2.47
C THR A 27 -5.57 -6.04 3.00
N VAL A 28 -5.47 -7.04 2.14
CA VAL A 28 -5.81 -8.45 2.47
C VAL A 28 -4.58 -9.34 2.64
N ALA A 29 -3.43 -8.92 2.12
CA ALA A 29 -2.16 -9.60 2.32
C ALA A 29 -1.00 -8.61 2.16
N ALA A 30 0.06 -8.79 2.94
CA ALA A 30 1.25 -7.97 2.81
C ALA A 30 2.51 -8.77 3.14
N PHE A 31 3.60 -8.48 2.43
CA PHE A 31 4.86 -9.21 2.56
C PHE A 31 6.04 -8.26 2.44
N GLU A 32 7.14 -8.62 3.09
CA GLU A 32 8.46 -8.02 2.90
C GLU A 32 9.31 -8.95 2.02
N VAL A 33 9.94 -8.37 0.99
CA VAL A 33 10.79 -9.06 0.02
C VAL A 33 12.18 -8.44 0.06
N PRO A 34 13.26 -9.22 0.30
CA PRO A 34 14.62 -8.67 0.38
C PRO A 34 15.18 -8.39 -1.02
N LEU A 35 15.11 -7.14 -1.46
CA LEU A 35 15.56 -6.67 -2.78
C LEU A 35 16.77 -5.72 -2.61
N SER A 36 17.93 -6.29 -2.28
CA SER A 36 19.12 -5.50 -1.91
C SER A 36 19.81 -4.83 -3.10
N THR A 37 19.55 -5.28 -4.33
CA THR A 37 20.23 -4.77 -5.53
C THR A 37 19.26 -4.18 -6.56
N ALA A 38 19.78 -3.35 -7.47
CA ALA A 38 18.99 -2.85 -8.60
C ALA A 38 18.52 -3.98 -9.53
N GLU A 39 19.34 -5.03 -9.68
CA GLU A 39 18.98 -6.23 -10.45
C GLU A 39 17.80 -6.97 -9.81
N ASP A 40 17.80 -7.11 -8.48
CA ASP A 40 16.68 -7.71 -7.75
C ASP A 40 15.39 -6.91 -7.95
N ARG A 41 15.47 -5.58 -7.83
CA ARG A 41 14.31 -4.69 -8.06
C ARG A 41 13.79 -4.81 -9.50
N ALA A 42 14.66 -4.83 -10.49
CA ALA A 42 14.27 -5.00 -11.89
C ALA A 42 13.61 -6.37 -12.13
N ALA A 43 14.18 -7.46 -11.59
CA ALA A 43 13.61 -8.79 -11.68
C ALA A 43 12.24 -8.89 -10.97
N PHE A 44 12.09 -8.20 -9.84
CA PHE A 44 10.85 -8.15 -9.09
C PHE A 44 9.74 -7.43 -9.87
N ILE A 45 10.06 -6.26 -10.44
CA ILE A 45 9.14 -5.51 -11.31
C ILE A 45 8.72 -6.35 -12.51
N ALA A 46 9.64 -7.08 -13.14
CA ALA A 46 9.33 -7.96 -14.26
C ALA A 46 8.35 -9.09 -13.88
N ILE A 47 8.52 -9.69 -12.69
CA ILE A 47 7.60 -10.70 -12.15
C ILE A 47 6.20 -10.11 -11.95
N LEU A 48 6.12 -8.94 -11.30
CA LEU A 48 4.83 -8.29 -11.04
C LEU A 48 4.12 -7.89 -12.33
N ARG A 49 4.86 -7.31 -13.28
CA ARG A 49 4.30 -6.94 -14.60
C ARG A 49 3.76 -8.17 -15.32
N GLY A 50 4.53 -9.26 -15.38
CA GLY A 50 4.06 -10.49 -16.00
C GLY A 50 2.82 -11.08 -15.32
N ALA A 51 2.75 -11.01 -13.99
CA ALA A 51 1.60 -11.48 -13.23
C ALA A 51 0.35 -10.60 -13.46
N ALA A 52 0.51 -9.27 -13.48
CA ALA A 52 -0.56 -8.32 -13.73
C ALA A 52 -1.11 -8.47 -15.15
N THR A 53 -0.25 -8.49 -16.17
CA THR A 53 -0.64 -8.63 -17.58
C THR A 53 -1.39 -9.93 -17.84
N ALA A 54 -1.03 -11.04 -17.18
CA ALA A 54 -1.73 -12.31 -17.30
C ALA A 54 -3.20 -12.25 -16.85
N GLU A 55 -3.53 -11.30 -15.97
CA GLU A 55 -4.86 -11.09 -15.44
C GLU A 55 -5.51 -9.78 -16.00
N GLY A 56 -4.91 -9.17 -17.03
CA GLY A 56 -5.44 -7.98 -17.69
C GLY A 56 -5.13 -6.63 -17.01
N GLY A 57 -4.21 -6.62 -16.04
CA GLY A 57 -3.72 -5.41 -15.39
C GLY A 57 -2.40 -4.88 -15.96
N HIS A 58 -1.94 -3.75 -15.43
CA HIS A 58 -0.64 -3.15 -15.73
C HIS A 58 0.09 -2.72 -14.45
N LEU A 59 1.30 -2.20 -14.63
CA LEU A 59 2.20 -1.81 -13.57
C LEU A 59 2.86 -0.49 -13.91
N ASP A 60 2.77 0.46 -12.98
CA ASP A 60 3.45 1.75 -13.04
C ASP A 60 4.52 1.81 -11.96
N ALA A 61 5.74 2.13 -12.38
CA ALA A 61 6.89 2.26 -11.50
C ALA A 61 7.41 3.68 -11.54
N ALA A 62 7.65 4.27 -10.37
CA ALA A 62 8.36 5.53 -10.28
C ALA A 62 9.75 5.38 -10.90
N SER A 63 10.14 6.38 -11.69
CA SER A 63 11.48 6.51 -12.24
C SER A 63 12.51 6.83 -11.16
N ASP A 64 13.78 6.51 -11.43
CA ASP A 64 14.90 6.84 -10.53
C ASP A 64 14.96 8.35 -10.23
N GLU A 65 14.58 9.18 -11.21
CA GLU A 65 14.54 10.63 -11.07
C GLU A 65 13.42 11.09 -10.12
N GLU A 66 12.21 10.53 -10.24
CA GLU A 66 11.10 10.83 -9.31
C GLU A 66 11.44 10.40 -7.88
N LEU A 67 12.06 9.23 -7.72
CA LEU A 67 12.52 8.74 -6.41
C LEU A 67 13.60 9.65 -5.81
N ARG A 68 14.55 10.10 -6.63
CA ARG A 68 15.59 11.06 -6.22
C ARG A 68 14.99 12.40 -5.79
N GLN A 69 14.10 12.97 -6.61
CA GLN A 69 13.43 14.23 -6.30
C GLN A 69 12.60 14.13 -5.02
N THR A 70 11.89 13.01 -4.82
CA THR A 70 11.14 12.73 -3.58
C THR A 70 12.07 12.71 -2.37
N ALA A 71 13.21 12.02 -2.47
CA ALA A 71 14.18 11.96 -1.38
C ALA A 71 14.85 13.32 -1.08
N GLU A 72 15.04 14.16 -2.08
CA GLU A 72 15.58 15.52 -1.92
C GLU A 72 14.57 16.46 -1.25
N ALA A 73 13.29 16.38 -1.65
CA ALA A 73 12.24 17.20 -1.07
C ALA A 73 11.87 16.74 0.36
N MET A 74 11.84 15.44 0.61
CA MET A 74 11.47 14.85 1.90
C MET A 74 12.34 13.61 2.18
N PRO A 75 13.48 13.77 2.89
CA PRO A 75 14.39 12.65 3.18
C PRO A 75 13.74 11.47 3.90
N ALA A 76 12.70 11.72 4.72
CA ALA A 76 11.94 10.67 5.40
C ALA A 76 11.07 9.83 4.44
N ALA A 77 10.73 10.36 3.26
CA ALA A 77 10.00 9.66 2.20
C ALA A 77 10.95 9.06 1.14
N LYS A 78 12.24 8.93 1.45
CA LYS A 78 13.19 8.27 0.56
C LYS A 78 12.79 6.81 0.36
N MET A 79 12.76 6.38 -0.89
CA MET A 79 12.47 5.01 -1.32
C MET A 79 13.47 4.61 -2.40
N SER A 80 13.74 3.32 -2.55
CA SER A 80 14.50 2.75 -3.66
C SER A 80 13.62 2.09 -4.73
N ILE A 81 12.33 1.91 -4.42
CA ILE A 81 11.30 1.43 -5.33
C ILE A 81 9.94 2.00 -4.90
N HIS A 82 9.12 2.38 -5.87
CA HIS A 82 7.70 2.66 -5.64
C HIS A 82 6.93 2.21 -6.88
N VAL A 83 6.00 1.27 -6.71
CA VAL A 83 5.25 0.66 -7.80
C VAL A 83 3.78 0.51 -7.43
N GLY A 84 2.90 0.89 -8.35
CA GLY A 84 1.48 0.56 -8.34
C GLY A 84 1.19 -0.56 -9.34
N VAL A 85 0.31 -1.50 -8.96
CA VAL A 85 -0.27 -2.48 -9.88
C VAL A 85 -1.76 -2.23 -9.95
N TRP A 86 -2.28 -2.13 -11.17
CA TRP A 86 -3.63 -1.64 -11.42
C TRP A 86 -4.42 -2.56 -12.35
N ARG A 87 -5.75 -2.56 -12.19
CA ARG A 87 -6.70 -3.09 -13.19
C ARG A 87 -7.08 -1.98 -14.17
N GLY A 88 -7.32 -2.38 -15.42
CA GLY A 88 -7.82 -1.48 -16.46
C GLY A 88 -6.73 -0.56 -16.98
N GLN A 89 -6.91 0.05 -18.15
CA GLN A 89 -5.85 0.88 -18.76
C GLN A 89 -5.74 2.29 -18.14
N GLU A 90 -6.71 2.67 -17.30
CA GLU A 90 -6.84 4.01 -16.72
C GLU A 90 -6.84 3.98 -15.18
N ASP A 91 -6.05 3.07 -14.58
CA ASP A 91 -5.88 2.95 -13.12
C ASP A 91 -7.19 2.81 -12.34
N GLU A 92 -8.14 2.06 -12.90
CA GLU A 92 -9.50 1.93 -12.37
C GLU A 92 -9.52 1.38 -10.93
N GLU A 93 -8.57 0.49 -10.63
CA GLU A 93 -8.54 -0.24 -9.36
C GLU A 93 -7.10 -0.60 -8.98
N ASN A 94 -6.67 -0.26 -7.77
CA ASN A 94 -5.38 -0.68 -7.25
C ASN A 94 -5.43 -2.14 -6.79
N TRP A 95 -4.55 -2.99 -7.29
CA TRP A 95 -4.36 -4.36 -6.82
C TRP A 95 -3.21 -4.52 -5.86
N ALA A 96 -2.14 -3.75 -6.06
CA ALA A 96 -1.04 -3.72 -5.13
C ALA A 96 -0.29 -2.39 -5.13
N VAL A 97 0.35 -2.11 -4.00
CA VAL A 97 1.37 -1.08 -3.86
C VAL A 97 2.63 -1.74 -3.33
N VAL A 98 3.77 -1.33 -3.89
CA VAL A 98 5.09 -1.81 -3.52
C VAL A 98 5.97 -0.61 -3.19
N MET A 99 6.61 -0.63 -2.03
CA MET A 99 7.63 0.35 -1.66
C MET A 99 8.52 -0.17 -0.54
N ASP A 100 9.73 0.34 -0.45
CA ASP A 100 10.46 0.42 0.83
C ASP A 100 10.42 1.87 1.34
N GLN A 101 10.92 2.13 2.54
CA GLN A 101 11.04 3.50 3.07
C GLN A 101 12.41 3.73 3.70
N ALA A 102 12.67 4.97 4.11
CA ALA A 102 13.96 5.44 4.57
C ALA A 102 14.57 4.62 5.72
N ASP A 103 13.74 4.01 6.57
CA ASP A 103 14.16 3.18 7.71
C ASP A 103 14.39 1.70 7.35
N HIS A 104 14.04 1.26 6.14
CA HIS A 104 14.14 -0.14 5.72
C HIS A 104 14.44 -0.33 4.22
N ILE A 105 15.27 0.54 3.63
CA ILE A 105 15.66 0.45 2.21
C ILE A 105 16.19 -0.94 1.85
N GLY A 106 15.66 -1.52 0.77
CA GLY A 106 15.96 -2.87 0.30
C GLY A 106 15.12 -3.98 0.94
N GLN A 107 14.32 -3.68 1.96
CA GLN A 107 13.31 -4.59 2.55
C GLN A 107 11.93 -4.22 2.00
N VAL A 108 11.68 -4.55 0.75
CA VAL A 108 10.56 -3.99 -0.01
C VAL A 108 9.25 -4.58 0.46
N TRP A 109 8.30 -3.74 0.83
CA TRP A 109 6.95 -4.15 1.19
C TRP A 109 6.07 -4.19 -0.04
N ILE A 110 5.33 -5.29 -0.21
CA ILE A 110 4.24 -5.42 -1.17
C ILE A 110 2.93 -5.62 -0.41
N MET A 111 1.94 -4.80 -0.72
CA MET A 111 0.63 -4.78 -0.08
C MET A 111 -0.42 -5.05 -1.15
N PHE A 112 -1.26 -6.07 -0.94
CA PHE A 112 -2.31 -6.46 -1.87
C PHE A 112 -3.67 -5.98 -1.37
N ALA A 113 -4.38 -5.27 -2.23
CA ALA A 113 -5.76 -4.88 -1.98
C ALA A 113 -6.72 -6.07 -2.14
N ARG A 114 -7.92 -5.97 -1.56
CA ARG A 114 -9.00 -6.94 -1.77
C ARG A 114 -9.42 -6.97 -3.23
N GLY A 115 -9.50 -5.78 -3.82
CA GLY A 115 -10.06 -5.53 -5.12
C GLY A 115 -11.59 -5.53 -5.19
N GLU A 116 -12.14 -4.98 -6.26
CA GLU A 116 -13.57 -5.02 -6.62
C GLU A 116 -13.95 -6.43 -7.06
N ASP A 117 -13.17 -7.02 -7.98
CA ASP A 117 -13.21 -8.45 -8.29
C ASP A 117 -12.16 -9.18 -7.46
N ALA A 118 -12.57 -9.59 -6.26
CA ALA A 118 -11.68 -10.27 -5.32
C ALA A 118 -11.10 -11.59 -5.85
N ALA A 119 -11.78 -12.28 -6.77
CA ALA A 119 -11.28 -13.51 -7.36
C ALA A 119 -10.14 -13.22 -8.34
N LEU A 120 -10.30 -12.19 -9.17
CA LEU A 120 -9.27 -11.71 -10.10
C LEU A 120 -8.04 -11.19 -9.35
N ALA A 121 -8.23 -10.31 -8.35
CA ALA A 121 -7.15 -9.80 -7.51
C ALA A 121 -6.40 -10.93 -6.77
N SER A 122 -7.12 -11.95 -6.28
CA SER A 122 -6.49 -13.13 -5.66
C SER A 122 -5.62 -13.92 -6.63
N ARG A 123 -6.07 -14.13 -7.88
CA ARG A 123 -5.27 -14.82 -8.91
C ARG A 123 -3.98 -14.08 -9.22
N PHE A 124 -4.05 -12.75 -9.39
CA PHE A 124 -2.86 -11.91 -9.55
C PHE A 124 -1.90 -12.10 -8.37
N ARG A 125 -2.39 -11.95 -7.14
CA ARG A 125 -1.60 -12.11 -5.91
C ARG A 125 -0.95 -13.48 -5.84
N GLU A 126 -1.70 -14.56 -6.07
CA GLU A 126 -1.19 -15.93 -6.00
C GLU A 126 -0.10 -16.18 -7.03
N ARG A 127 -0.32 -15.75 -8.29
CA ARG A 127 0.65 -15.85 -9.37
C ARG A 127 1.94 -15.08 -9.06
N ALA A 128 1.80 -13.83 -8.63
CA ALA A 128 2.93 -12.98 -8.24
C ALA A 128 3.71 -13.62 -7.08
N MET A 129 3.03 -13.99 -5.99
CA MET A 129 3.67 -14.53 -4.80
C MET A 129 4.31 -15.89 -5.01
N GLN A 130 3.76 -16.72 -5.90
CA GLN A 130 4.39 -17.98 -6.30
C GLN A 130 5.76 -17.74 -6.95
N ALA A 131 5.84 -16.81 -7.89
CA ALA A 131 7.09 -16.46 -8.57
C ALA A 131 8.08 -15.74 -7.63
N ILE A 132 7.59 -14.81 -6.81
CA ILE A 132 8.39 -14.08 -5.81
C ILE A 132 9.03 -15.05 -4.83
N ARG A 133 8.25 -15.93 -4.18
CA ARG A 133 8.79 -16.89 -3.19
C ARG A 133 9.75 -17.90 -3.78
N LYS A 134 9.60 -18.22 -5.07
CA LYS A 134 10.55 -19.09 -5.77
C LYS A 134 11.92 -18.42 -5.93
N ARG A 135 11.96 -17.10 -6.16
CA ARG A 135 13.20 -16.35 -6.35
C ARG A 135 13.79 -15.81 -5.05
N TRP A 136 12.94 -15.33 -4.14
CA TRP A 136 13.30 -14.82 -2.82
C TRP A 136 12.59 -15.64 -1.74
N PRO A 137 13.12 -16.82 -1.39
CA PRO A 137 12.51 -17.71 -0.39
C PRO A 137 12.42 -17.08 1.00
N ASP A 138 13.26 -16.08 1.28
CA ASP A 138 13.27 -15.33 2.55
C ASP A 138 12.18 -14.25 2.64
N THR A 139 11.18 -14.29 1.77
CA THR A 139 10.03 -13.38 1.82
C THR A 139 9.21 -13.62 3.10
N LEU A 140 8.95 -12.54 3.85
CA LEU A 140 8.32 -12.57 5.17
C LEU A 140 6.90 -12.00 5.12
N SER A 141 5.98 -12.55 5.91
CA SER A 141 4.62 -12.00 6.02
C SER A 141 4.57 -10.80 6.97
N LEU A 142 3.84 -9.75 6.60
CA LEU A 142 3.60 -8.57 7.44
C LEU A 142 2.22 -8.67 8.13
N PRO A 143 2.09 -8.23 9.39
CA PRO A 143 0.78 -8.15 10.05
C PRO A 143 -0.05 -7.00 9.46
N ILE A 144 -1.36 -7.22 9.39
CA ILE A 144 -2.33 -6.20 8.96
C ILE A 144 -3.36 -6.05 10.08
N ILE A 145 -3.51 -4.83 10.59
CA ILE A 145 -4.48 -4.45 11.62
C ILE A 145 -5.76 -3.99 10.94
N ASP A 146 -6.88 -4.62 11.30
CA ASP A 146 -8.23 -4.32 10.81
C ASP A 146 -8.35 -4.20 9.28
N ARG A 147 -7.50 -4.93 8.53
CA ARG A 147 -7.41 -4.90 7.05
C ARG A 147 -7.11 -3.52 6.44
N ARG A 148 -6.59 -2.59 7.23
CA ARG A 148 -6.37 -1.20 6.82
C ARG A 148 -4.94 -0.74 7.05
N THR A 149 -4.31 -1.22 8.12
CA THR A 149 -3.05 -0.65 8.59
C THR A 149 -1.98 -1.72 8.70
N ILE A 150 -0.83 -1.48 8.08
CA ILE A 150 0.39 -2.22 8.38
C ILE A 150 1.17 -1.41 9.41
N PRO A 151 1.56 -1.99 10.56
CA PRO A 151 2.38 -1.28 11.53
C PRO A 151 3.70 -0.81 10.94
N LEU A 152 4.22 0.29 11.45
CA LEU A 152 5.52 0.82 11.07
C LEU A 152 6.62 -0.21 11.30
N HIS A 153 7.67 -0.20 10.47
CA HIS A 153 8.78 -1.17 10.56
C HIS A 153 9.37 -1.24 11.97
N ARG A 154 9.61 -0.10 12.60
CA ARG A 154 10.10 0.01 14.00
C ARG A 154 9.19 -0.59 15.08
N ASP A 155 7.90 -0.78 14.77
CA ASP A 155 6.92 -1.37 15.68
C ASP A 155 6.73 -2.88 15.38
N LEU A 156 7.55 -3.47 14.50
CA LEU A 156 7.49 -4.88 14.14
C LEU A 156 8.62 -5.68 14.79
N VAL A 157 8.29 -6.87 15.28
CA VAL A 157 9.23 -7.87 15.78
C VAL A 157 9.30 -9.01 14.76
N ARG A 158 10.51 -9.25 14.25
CA ARG A 158 10.76 -10.34 13.29
C ARG A 158 10.56 -11.71 13.93
N THR A 159 10.00 -12.63 13.15
CA THR A 159 9.80 -14.05 13.47
C THR A 159 10.37 -14.91 12.33
N PRO A 160 10.47 -16.25 12.48
CA PRO A 160 10.99 -17.10 11.41
C PRO A 160 10.21 -17.03 10.08
N THR A 161 8.93 -16.68 10.10
CA THR A 161 8.04 -16.71 8.92
C THR A 161 7.41 -15.36 8.57
N GLY A 162 7.72 -14.32 9.32
CA GLY A 162 7.05 -13.03 9.19
C GLY A 162 7.39 -12.06 10.30
N TYR A 163 6.48 -11.14 10.55
CA TYR A 163 6.54 -10.16 11.62
C TYR A 163 5.32 -10.26 12.54
N LYS A 164 5.48 -9.79 13.77
CA LYS A 164 4.39 -9.52 14.70
C LYS A 164 4.48 -8.08 15.18
N LEU A 165 3.33 -7.48 15.52
CA LEU A 165 3.30 -6.19 16.18
C LEU A 165 3.99 -6.31 17.55
N ASP A 166 4.91 -5.39 17.85
CA ASP A 166 5.47 -5.23 19.18
C ASP A 166 4.33 -4.94 20.17
N PRO A 167 4.13 -5.78 21.22
CA PRO A 167 3.11 -5.53 22.24
C PRO A 167 3.22 -4.13 22.88
N ALA A 168 4.43 -3.57 22.99
CA ALA A 168 4.63 -2.22 23.53
C ALA A 168 4.10 -1.11 22.60
N ALA A 169 3.97 -1.39 21.30
CA ALA A 169 3.42 -0.47 20.32
C ALA A 169 1.92 -0.69 20.04
N ALA A 170 1.31 -1.75 20.60
CA ALA A 170 -0.04 -2.17 20.26
C ALA A 170 -1.12 -1.09 20.44
N SER A 171 -0.99 -0.27 21.49
CA SER A 171 -1.93 0.83 21.78
C SER A 171 -2.00 1.89 20.68
N LYS A 172 -0.98 2.02 19.83
CA LYS A 172 -0.96 2.98 18.70
C LYS A 172 -1.90 2.57 17.56
N TYR A 173 -2.28 1.30 17.50
CA TYR A 173 -2.99 0.69 16.38
C TYR A 173 -4.41 0.25 16.74
N VAL A 174 -4.89 0.55 17.93
CA VAL A 174 -6.27 0.26 18.33
C VAL A 174 -7.20 1.26 17.65
N SER A 175 -8.00 0.77 16.71
CA SER A 175 -9.08 1.56 16.09
C SER A 175 -10.27 1.64 17.06
N GLU A 176 -10.84 2.82 17.31
CA GLU A 176 -12.19 2.89 17.88
C GLU A 176 -13.20 2.28 16.89
N PRO A 177 -14.27 1.60 17.34
CA PRO A 177 -15.29 1.08 16.46
C PRO A 177 -15.92 2.21 15.66
N GLN A 178 -15.79 2.17 14.34
CA GLN A 178 -16.48 3.10 13.46
C GLN A 178 -17.98 2.75 13.48
N PRO A 179 -18.90 3.70 13.74
CA PRO A 179 -20.33 3.41 13.73
C PRO A 179 -20.73 2.89 12.35
N ALA A 180 -21.57 1.85 12.32
CA ALA A 180 -22.15 1.33 11.09
C ALA A 180 -22.93 2.45 10.40
N GLY A 181 -22.47 2.85 9.21
CA GLY A 181 -23.20 3.75 8.31
C GLY A 181 -24.27 3.02 7.54
#